data_AF-I4W3N5-F1
#
_entry.id   AF-I4W3N5-F1
#
_cell.length_a   1.000
_cell.length_b   1.000
_cell.length_c   1.000
_cell.angle_alpha   90.00
_cell.angle_beta   90.00
_cell.angle_gamma   90.00
#
_symmetry.space_group_name_H-M   'P 1'
#
loop_
_entity.id
_entity.type
_entity.pdbx_description
1 polymer ?
#
loop_
_entity_poly.entity_id
_entity_poly.type
_entity_poly.pdbx_seq_one_letter_code
_entity_poly.pdbx_strand_id
1 'polypeptide(L)'
;MLKNNQRATLIGEATGSGAHGGGPHWLTAHFVMFVPSGRPISPFTHTDWENIDVVPDVHSSAKKALDLAQVAALKGVIAGEKDEDRR
;
A
#
# COMPACT_ATOMS: atom_id res chain seq x y z
N MET A 1 -0.31 5.80 2.22
CA MET A 1 0.49 7.05 2.25
C MET A 1 1.32 7.27 0.99
N LEU A 2 2.15 6.33 0.52
CA LEU A 2 2.93 6.53 -0.73
C LEU A 2 2.04 6.69 -1.98
N LYS A 3 0.98 5.89 -2.08
CA LYS A 3 -0.01 5.98 -3.15
C LYS A 3 -0.67 7.36 -3.20
N ASN A 4 -1.25 7.79 -2.08
CA ASN A 4 -1.97 9.06 -1.98
C ASN A 4 -1.08 10.27 -2.29
N ASN A 5 0.23 10.15 -2.02
CA ASN A 5 1.20 11.21 -2.29
C ASN A 5 1.80 11.13 -3.71
N GLN A 6 1.34 10.19 -4.56
CA GLN A 6 1.86 9.94 -5.91
C GLN A 6 3.37 9.66 -5.95
N ARG A 7 3.91 9.04 -4.90
CA ARG A 7 5.35 8.74 -4.77
C ARG A 7 5.71 7.30 -5.11
N ALA A 8 4.71 6.45 -5.37
CA ALA A 8 4.92 5.06 -5.76
C ALA A 8 3.74 4.55 -6.59
N THR A 9 4.03 3.63 -7.51
CA THR A 9 3.04 2.81 -8.21
C THR A 9 2.87 1.49 -7.48
N LEU A 10 1.66 1.17 -7.03
CA LEU A 10 1.36 -0.09 -6.34
C LEU A 10 1.00 -1.17 -7.34
N ILE A 11 1.67 -2.33 -7.26
CA ILE A 11 1.45 -3.48 -8.13
C ILE A 11 1.25 -4.71 -7.24
N GLY A 12 0.11 -5.40 -7.36
CA GLY A 12 -0.18 -6.56 -6.50
C GLY A 12 -1.67 -6.82 -6.30
N GLU A 13 -2.02 -7.40 -5.15
CA GLU A 13 -3.38 -7.66 -4.70
C GLU A 13 -3.86 -6.54 -3.77
N ALA A 14 -5.17 -6.43 -3.56
CA ALA A 14 -5.70 -5.55 -2.53
C ALA A 14 -5.28 -6.08 -1.15
N THR A 15 -4.77 -5.19 -0.29
CA THR A 15 -4.37 -5.57 1.07
C THR A 15 -5.59 -5.76 1.94
N GLY A 16 -5.59 -6.76 2.84
CA GLY A 16 -6.65 -6.88 3.85
C GLY A 16 -6.70 -5.70 4.82
N SER A 17 -7.91 -5.18 5.05
CA SER A 17 -8.28 -4.16 6.04
C SER A 17 -7.59 -4.34 7.40
N GLY A 18 -6.98 -3.25 7.89
CA GLY A 18 -6.29 -3.19 9.18
C GLY A 18 -5.57 -1.86 9.36
N ALA A 19 -6.33 -0.75 9.43
CA ALA A 19 -5.73 0.58 9.54
C ALA A 19 -5.58 1.03 10.98
N HIS A 20 -6.53 0.69 11.86
CA HIS A 20 -6.54 1.15 13.24
C HIS A 20 -5.53 0.37 14.07
N GLY A 21 -4.57 1.10 14.62
CA GLY A 21 -3.67 0.57 15.63
C GLY A 21 -4.43 0.41 16.93
N GLY A 22 -4.22 -0.70 17.63
CA GLY A 22 -4.87 -1.01 18.89
C GLY A 22 -4.17 -2.14 19.62
N GLY A 23 -4.68 -2.48 20.80
CA GLY A 23 -4.10 -3.52 21.63
C GLY A 23 -5.14 -4.33 22.38
N PRO A 24 -4.75 -5.52 22.88
CA PRO A 24 -5.59 -6.31 23.77
C PRO A 24 -5.68 -5.65 25.16
N HIS A 25 -6.91 -5.51 25.65
CA HIS A 25 -7.23 -5.11 27.02
C HIS A 25 -7.93 -6.26 27.73
N TRP A 26 -7.36 -6.68 28.86
CA TRP A 26 -7.95 -7.73 29.69
C TRP A 26 -9.14 -7.17 30.45
N LEU A 27 -10.32 -7.74 30.24
CA LEU A 27 -11.53 -7.43 30.99
C LEU A 27 -11.64 -8.28 32.26
N THR A 28 -11.20 -9.55 32.16
CA THR A 28 -11.05 -10.48 33.27
C THR A 28 -9.90 -11.46 32.95
N ALA A 29 -9.62 -12.41 33.84
CA ALA A 29 -8.57 -13.42 33.64
C ALA A 29 -8.72 -14.27 32.35
N HIS A 30 -9.93 -14.32 31.76
CA HIS A 30 -10.20 -15.16 30.57
C HIS A 30 -10.93 -14.40 29.45
N PHE A 31 -11.09 -13.08 29.58
CA PHE A 31 -11.74 -12.25 28.56
C PHE A 31 -10.83 -11.09 28.17
N VAL A 32 -10.63 -10.95 26.86
CA VAL A 32 -9.84 -9.87 26.25
C VAL A 32 -10.66 -9.14 25.20
N MET A 33 -10.54 -7.82 25.17
CA MET A 33 -11.12 -6.93 24.16
C MET A 33 -10.00 -6.28 23.37
N PHE A 34 -10.10 -6.25 22.05
CA PHE A 34 -9.23 -5.41 21.24
C PHE A 34 -9.81 -3.99 21.19
N VAL A 35 -9.04 -2.99 21.61
CA VAL A 35 -9.46 -1.58 21.55
C VAL A 35 -8.57 -0.84 20.55
N PRO A 36 -9.14 -0.26 19.48
CA PRO A 36 -8.40 0.63 18.60
C PRO A 36 -8.06 1.93 19.36
N SER A 37 -6.76 2.21 19.49
CA SER A 37 -6.25 3.39 20.19
C SER A 37 -5.76 4.49 19.26
N GLY A 38 -5.68 4.21 17.95
CA GLY A 38 -5.21 5.17 16.96
C GLY A 38 -5.85 4.97 15.60
N ARG A 39 -6.24 6.09 14.97
CA ARG A 39 -6.81 6.14 13.63
C ARG A 39 -5.89 6.94 12.70
N PRO A 40 -5.17 6.31 11.76
CA PRO A 40 -4.33 7.03 10.81
C PRO A 40 -5.18 7.67 9.71
N ILE A 41 -5.47 8.97 9.84
CA ILE A 41 -6.23 9.71 8.83
C ILE A 41 -5.27 10.29 7.79
N SER A 42 -5.50 9.98 6.52
CA SER A 42 -4.76 10.58 5.41
C SER A 42 -5.15 12.05 5.23
N PRO A 43 -4.20 13.00 5.14
CA PRO A 43 -4.52 14.41 4.89
C PRO A 43 -5.08 14.66 3.49
N PHE A 44 -4.95 13.71 2.56
CA PHE A 44 -5.43 13.85 1.18
C PHE A 44 -6.85 13.31 1.01
N THR A 45 -7.10 12.10 1.50
CA THR A 45 -8.42 11.45 1.36
C THR A 45 -9.34 11.73 2.54
N HIS A 46 -8.85 12.38 3.59
CA HIS A 46 -9.58 12.66 4.84
C HIS A 46 -10.20 11.42 5.48
N THR A 47 -9.71 10.23 5.11
CA THR A 47 -10.12 8.92 5.60
C THR A 47 -8.90 8.01 5.77
N ASP A 48 -9.10 6.83 6.34
CA ASP A 48 -8.12 5.76 6.49
C ASP A 48 -8.36 4.63 5.47
N TRP A 49 -7.59 3.54 5.56
CA TRP A 49 -7.78 2.33 4.76
C TRP A 49 -8.48 1.21 5.54
N GLU A 50 -9.18 1.54 6.64
CA GLU A 50 -10.01 0.57 7.36
C GLU A 50 -11.22 0.23 6.49
N ASN A 51 -11.47 -1.06 6.29
CA ASN A 51 -12.60 -1.63 5.55
C ASN A 51 -12.68 -1.29 4.04
N ILE A 52 -11.74 -0.53 3.50
CA ILE A 52 -11.73 -0.10 2.08
C ILE A 52 -10.62 -0.82 1.29
N ASP A 53 -9.66 -1.44 1.99
CA ASP A 53 -8.44 -2.04 1.44
C ASP A 53 -7.55 -1.02 0.69
N VAL A 54 -6.27 -1.33 0.50
CA VAL A 54 -5.40 -0.53 -0.38
C VAL A 54 -5.43 -1.14 -1.77
N VAL A 55 -6.26 -0.57 -2.64
CA VAL A 55 -6.36 -0.98 -4.05
C VAL A 55 -5.03 -0.68 -4.76
N PRO A 56 -4.40 -1.63 -5.46
CA PRO A 56 -3.18 -1.39 -6.24
C PRO A 56 -3.47 -0.57 -7.51
N ASP A 57 -2.46 0.08 -8.07
CA ASP A 57 -2.56 0.77 -9.37
C ASP A 57 -2.54 -0.23 -10.54
N VAL A 58 -1.84 -1.35 -10.38
CA VAL A 58 -1.84 -2.48 -11.31
C VAL A 58 -2.20 -3.76 -10.56
N HIS A 59 -3.36 -4.32 -10.87
CA HIS A 59 -3.81 -5.58 -10.29
C HIS A 59 -2.98 -6.77 -10.80
N SER A 60 -2.48 -7.59 -9.89
CA SER A 60 -1.82 -8.85 -10.19
C SER A 60 -1.87 -9.79 -8.99
N SER A 61 -1.65 -11.09 -9.19
CA SER A 61 -1.47 -12.01 -8.06
C SER A 61 -0.21 -11.66 -7.28
N ALA A 62 -0.19 -11.84 -5.97
CA ALA A 62 0.97 -11.54 -5.12
C ALA A 62 2.26 -12.21 -5.64
N LYS A 63 2.15 -13.44 -6.16
CA LYS A 63 3.28 -14.20 -6.75
C LYS A 63 3.91 -13.54 -7.98
N LYS A 64 3.15 -12.77 -8.76
CA LYS A 64 3.59 -12.12 -10.02
C LYS A 64 3.92 -10.65 -9.86
N ALA A 65 3.62 -10.07 -8.70
CA ALA A 65 3.75 -8.63 -8.46
C ALA A 65 5.20 -8.14 -8.65
N LEU A 66 6.18 -8.92 -8.18
CA LEU A 66 7.60 -8.58 -8.29
C LEU A 66 8.06 -8.53 -9.76
N ASP A 67 7.78 -9.58 -10.53
CA ASP A 67 8.17 -9.66 -11.94
C ASP A 67 7.56 -8.51 -12.74
N LEU A 68 6.27 -8.22 -12.52
CA LEU A 68 5.58 -7.11 -13.16
C LEU A 68 6.16 -5.75 -12.78
N ALA A 69 6.51 -5.56 -11.51
CA ALA A 69 7.14 -4.34 -11.03
C ALA A 69 8.53 -4.12 -11.64
N GLN A 70 9.33 -5.17 -11.78
CA GLN A 70 10.63 -5.09 -12.44
C GLN A 70 10.50 -4.71 -13.91
N VAL A 71 9.58 -5.34 -14.64
CA VAL A 71 9.32 -4.99 -16.04
C VAL A 71 8.84 -3.55 -16.18
N ALA A 72 7.93 -3.10 -15.30
CA ALA A 72 7.44 -1.72 -15.32
C ALA A 72 8.56 -0.71 -15.02
N ALA A 73 9.43 -1.00 -14.05
CA ALA A 73 10.57 -0.15 -13.72
C ALA A 73 11.57 -0.05 -14.88
N LEU A 74 11.95 -1.19 -15.49
CA LEU A 74 12.87 -1.22 -16.63
C LEU A 74 12.32 -0.44 -17.83
N LYS A 75 11.03 -0.60 -18.14
CA LYS A 75 10.36 0.20 -19.18
C LYS A 75 10.40 1.70 -18.87
N GLY A 76 10.21 2.08 -17.60
CA GLY A 76 10.31 3.47 -17.16
C GLY A 76 11.71 4.05 -17.33
N VAL A 77 12.75 3.27 -17.01
CA VAL A 77 14.15 3.68 -17.20
C VAL A 77 14.46 3.86 -18.68
N ILE A 78 14.12 2.87 -19.53
CA ILE A 78 14.34 2.95 -20.98
C ILE A 78 13.61 4.15 -21.60
N ALA A 79 12.38 4.43 -21.15
CA ALA A 79 11.63 5.59 -21.64
C ALA A 79 12.16 6.93 -21.12
N GLY A 80 12.84 6.93 -19.96
CA GLY A 80 13.48 8.08 -19.35
C GLY A 80 14.89 8.36 -19.89
N GLU A 81 15.50 7.39 -20.57
CA GLU A 81 16.77 7.52 -21.25
C GLU A 81 16.63 8.48 -22.45
N LYS A 82 17.06 9.73 -22.24
CA LYS A 82 17.42 10.63 -23.33
C LYS A 82 18.86 10.31 -23.73
N ASP A 83 19.00 9.51 -24.77
CA ASP A 83 20.28 9.18 -25.38
C ASP A 83 20.90 10.45 -26.00
N GLU A 84 21.86 11.08 -25.31
CA GLU A 84 22.71 12.16 -25.84
C GLU A 84 23.90 11.62 -26.67
N ASP A 85 24.11 10.29 -26.73
CA ASP A 85 25.31 9.66 -27.29
C ASP A 85 25.08 8.81 -28.55
N ARG A 86 23.99 9.06 -29.28
CA ARG A 86 23.86 8.60 -30.67
C ARG A 86 24.30 9.68 -31.66
N ARG A 87 25.62 9.91 -31.73
CA ARG A 87 26.29 10.55 -32.88
C ARG A 87 27.10 9.53 -33.67
#